data_AF-A0A935HN52-F1
#
_entry.id   AF-A0A935HN52-F1
#
_cell.length_a   1.000
_cell.length_b   1.000
_cell.length_c   1.000
_cell.angle_alpha   90.00
_cell.angle_beta   90.00
_cell.angle_gamma   90.00
#
_symmetry.space_group_name_H-M   'P 1'
#
loop_
_entity.id
_entity.type
_entity.pdbx_description
1 polymer ?
#
loop_
_entity_poly.entity_id
_entity_poly.type
_entity_poly.pdbx_seq_one_letter_code
_entity_poly.pdbx_strand_id
1 'polypeptide(L)'
;MAWISTKERLPEDGTRVLCYLPRNVVFLPGKTGASELRDVVILRFAKDFFVKNPSKTGYSGSPHFWLGEGTSNRYFDDVVYWMALPEITELIH
;
A
#
# COMPACT_ATOMS: atom_id res chain seq x y z
N MET A 1 17.37 3.61 5.71
CA MET A 1 15.94 3.78 5.32
C MET A 1 15.10 3.80 6.59
N ALA A 2 14.04 4.61 6.66
CA ALA A 2 13.19 4.74 7.85
C ALA A 2 11.71 4.60 7.48
N TRP A 3 10.93 4.04 8.39
CA TRP A 3 9.47 4.00 8.29
C TRP A 3 8.91 5.40 8.58
N ILE A 4 8.02 5.87 7.70
CA ILE A 4 7.41 7.20 7.75
C ILE A 4 5.91 7.03 7.97
N SER A 5 5.34 7.73 8.94
CA SER A 5 3.90 7.69 9.20
C SER A 5 3.14 8.32 8.05
N THR A 6 2.03 7.69 7.62
CA THR A 6 1.12 8.28 6.61
C THR A 6 0.47 9.58 7.10
N LYS A 7 0.48 9.83 8.41
CA LYS A 7 0.01 11.09 9.02
C LYS A 7 1.09 12.19 9.04
N GLU A 8 2.36 11.83 8.88
CA GLU A 8 3.48 12.77 8.90
C GLU A 8 3.83 13.24 7.48
N ARG A 9 4.00 12.29 6.56
CA ARG A 9 4.36 12.59 5.17
C ARG A 9 3.83 11.51 4.25
N LEU A 10 3.43 11.92 3.05
CA LEU A 10 2.95 11.04 2.00
C LEU A 10 4.05 10.80 0.94
N PRO A 11 4.05 9.64 0.25
CA PRO A 11 4.82 9.46 -0.97
C PRO A 11 4.36 10.42 -2.08
N GLU A 12 5.17 10.55 -3.12
CA GLU A 12 4.74 11.21 -4.35
C GLU A 12 3.71 10.34 -5.10
N ASP A 13 2.89 10.98 -5.94
CA ASP A 13 1.86 10.29 -6.72
C ASP A 13 2.52 9.29 -7.69
N GLY A 14 2.04 8.05 -7.69
CA GLY A 14 2.57 6.98 -8.53
C GLY A 14 3.84 6.30 -8.00
N THR A 15 4.40 6.71 -6.86
CA THR A 15 5.59 6.05 -6.31
C THR A 15 5.26 4.68 -5.73
N ARG A 16 6.14 3.70 -6.01
CA ARG A 16 6.12 2.38 -5.37
C ARG A 16 6.89 2.42 -4.05
N VAL A 17 6.28 1.93 -2.99
CA VAL A 17 6.83 1.95 -1.63
C VAL A 17 6.50 0.65 -0.91
N LEU A 18 7.27 0.34 0.13
CA LEU A 18 6.86 -0.64 1.14
C LEU A 18 5.80 0.01 2.03
N CYS A 19 4.71 -0.71 2.28
CA CYS A 19 3.64 -0.27 3.16
C CYS A 19 3.48 -1.27 4.31
N TYR A 20 3.35 -0.74 5.53
CA TYR A 20 3.01 -1.51 6.71
C TYR A 20 1.49 -1.47 6.97
N LEU A 21 0.87 -2.64 6.94
CA LEU A 21 -0.54 -2.89 7.21
C LEU A 21 -0.67 -3.85 8.38
N PRO A 22 -1.16 -3.40 9.54
CA PRO A 22 -1.25 -4.27 10.71
C PRO A 22 -2.24 -5.41 10.46
N ARG A 23 -1.81 -6.65 10.72
CA ARG A 23 -2.64 -7.86 10.64
C ARG A 23 -3.19 -8.12 9.23
N ASN A 24 -2.41 -7.79 8.21
CA ASN A 24 -2.85 -8.01 6.84
C ASN A 24 -2.84 -9.50 6.50
N VAL A 25 -4.01 -10.07 6.24
CA VAL A 25 -4.17 -11.47 5.85
C VAL A 25 -4.13 -11.59 4.32
N VAL A 26 -3.25 -12.45 3.80
CA VAL A 26 -3.13 -12.77 2.39
C VAL A 26 -3.51 -14.22 2.16
N PHE A 27 -4.48 -14.46 1.28
CA PHE A 27 -4.88 -15.81 0.88
C PHE A 27 -3.87 -16.38 -0.11
N LEU A 28 -3.38 -17.56 0.19
CA LEU A 28 -2.45 -18.26 -0.67
C LEU A 28 -3.19 -18.91 -1.84
N PRO A 29 -2.59 -18.92 -3.04
CA PRO A 29 -3.17 -19.61 -4.18
C PRO A 29 -3.27 -21.12 -3.90
N GLY A 30 -4.46 -21.69 -4.11
CA GLY A 30 -4.72 -23.12 -3.89
C GLY A 30 -6.16 -23.40 -3.46
N LYS A 31 -6.53 -24.69 -3.37
CA LYS A 31 -7.87 -25.13 -2.93
C LYS A 31 -8.01 -25.24 -1.41
N THR A 32 -6.93 -25.05 -0.66
CA THR A 32 -6.87 -25.29 0.79
C THR A 32 -7.42 -24.12 1.62
N GLY A 33 -7.63 -22.95 1.01
CA GLY A 33 -8.04 -21.74 1.74
C GLY A 33 -6.97 -21.23 2.71
N ALA A 34 -5.72 -21.70 2.58
CA ALA A 34 -4.63 -21.28 3.42
C ALA A 34 -4.40 -19.76 3.31
N SER A 35 -4.03 -19.15 4.42
CA SER A 35 -3.70 -17.73 4.48
C SER A 35 -2.49 -17.50 5.37
N GLU A 36 -1.80 -16.39 5.15
CA GLU A 36 -0.68 -15.96 5.96
C GLU A 36 -0.84 -14.49 6.36
N LEU A 37 -0.22 -14.12 7.48
CA LEU A 37 -0.08 -12.74 7.88
C LEU A 37 1.13 -12.13 7.15
N ARG A 38 0.88 -11.06 6.42
CA ARG A 38 1.90 -10.33 5.67
C ARG A 38 1.74 -8.84 5.92
N ASP A 39 2.33 -8.38 7.01
CA ASP A 39 2.18 -6.99 7.47
C ASP A 39 2.91 -5.98 6.58
N VAL A 40 3.86 -6.41 5.74
CA VAL A 40 4.57 -5.55 4.79
C VAL A 40 4.31 -5.99 3.36
N VAL A 41 3.82 -5.07 2.54
CA VAL A 41 3.55 -5.31 1.11
C VAL A 41 4.00 -4.11 0.28
N ILE A 42 4.26 -4.33 -1.01
CA ILE A 42 4.54 -3.24 -1.95
C ILE A 42 3.22 -2.71 -2.49
N LEU A 43 3.03 -1.40 -2.41
CA LEU A 43 1.89 -0.69 -3.00
C LEU A 43 2.40 0.52 -3.78
N ARG A 44 1.57 0.99 -4.72
CA ARG A 44 1.76 2.26 -5.41
C ARG A 44 0.82 3.31 -4.82
N PHE A 45 1.36 4.45 -4.40
CA PHE A 45 0.53 5.55 -3.89
C PHE A 45 -0.26 6.21 -5.03
N ALA A 46 -1.54 6.47 -4.81
CA ALA A 46 -2.40 7.17 -5.74
C ALA A 46 -3.00 8.41 -5.06
N LYS A 47 -2.41 9.57 -5.34
CA LYS A 47 -2.84 10.85 -4.79
C LYS A 47 -4.15 11.31 -5.43
N ASP A 48 -5.05 11.78 -4.59
CA ASP A 48 -6.38 12.30 -4.94
C ASP A 48 -7.21 11.36 -5.84
N PHE A 49 -7.05 10.05 -5.64
CA PHE A 49 -7.68 9.02 -6.46
C PHE A 49 -9.20 9.19 -6.56
N PHE A 50 -9.90 9.42 -5.44
CA PHE A 50 -11.36 9.56 -5.45
C PHE A 50 -11.83 10.91 -6.00
N VAL A 51 -11.00 11.96 -5.91
CA VAL A 51 -11.28 13.27 -6.52
C VAL A 51 -11.17 13.17 -8.05
N LYS A 52 -10.14 12.48 -8.55
CA LYS A 52 -9.90 12.26 -9.99
C LYS A 52 -10.89 11.26 -10.62
N ASN A 53 -11.59 10.47 -9.80
CA ASN A 53 -12.54 9.45 -10.27
C ASN A 53 -13.95 9.70 -9.70
N PRO A 54 -14.64 10.77 -10.16
CA PRO A 54 -15.94 11.16 -9.61
C PRO A 54 -17.03 10.11 -9.84
N SER A 55 -16.85 9.13 -10.74
CA SER A 55 -17.77 7.99 -10.88
C SER A 55 -17.76 7.04 -9.67
N LYS A 56 -16.75 7.13 -8.80
CA LYS A 56 -16.70 6.42 -7.51
C LYS A 56 -17.37 7.26 -6.41
N THR A 57 -18.57 7.74 -6.69
CA THR A 57 -19.37 8.56 -5.76
C THR A 57 -19.70 7.77 -4.48
N GLY A 58 -19.71 8.45 -3.34
CA GLY A 58 -20.17 7.89 -2.06
C GLY A 58 -19.07 7.51 -1.07
N TYR A 59 -17.79 7.53 -1.45
CA TYR A 59 -16.71 7.41 -0.47
C TYR A 59 -16.42 8.74 0.22
N SER A 60 -16.47 8.75 1.55
CA SER A 60 -16.29 9.96 2.38
C SER A 60 -14.99 9.94 3.19
N GLY A 61 -14.11 8.97 2.96
CA GLY A 61 -12.80 8.87 3.62
C GLY A 61 -11.73 9.71 2.94
N SER A 62 -10.47 9.38 3.20
CA SER A 62 -9.32 10.07 2.60
C SER A 62 -9.39 10.11 1.06
N PRO A 63 -9.04 11.21 0.39
CA PRO A 63 -9.07 11.27 -1.08
C PRO A 63 -8.04 10.35 -1.75
N HIS A 64 -7.07 9.83 -0.99
CA HIS A 64 -5.95 9.02 -1.47
C HIS A 64 -6.28 7.52 -1.49
N PHE A 65 -5.47 6.77 -2.22
CA PHE A 65 -5.65 5.33 -2.33
C PHE A 65 -4.31 4.61 -2.51
N TRP A 66 -4.28 3.32 -2.22
CA TRP A 66 -3.12 2.47 -2.45
C TRP A 66 -3.46 1.39 -3.47
N LEU A 67 -2.71 1.39 -4.57
CA LEU A 67 -2.89 0.44 -5.65
C LEU A 67 -1.98 -0.77 -5.43
N GLY A 68 -2.58 -1.96 -5.38
CA GLY A 68 -1.86 -3.22 -5.33
C GLY A 68 -1.36 -3.61 -6.71
N GLU A 69 -0.15 -4.16 -6.77
CA GLU A 69 0.49 -4.61 -8.02
C GLU A 69 0.76 -6.11 -7.92
N GLY A 70 -0.30 -6.90 -8.14
CA GLY A 70 -0.31 -8.33 -7.80
C GLY A 70 -0.87 -8.63 -6.41
N THR A 71 -1.27 -7.59 -5.65
CA THR A 71 -2.00 -7.67 -4.38
C THR A 71 -3.31 -6.88 -4.48
N SER A 72 -4.19 -7.02 -3.49
CA SER A 72 -5.41 -6.22 -3.41
C SER A 72 -5.11 -4.76 -3.10
N ASN A 73 -5.88 -3.86 -3.71
CA ASN A 73 -5.86 -2.43 -3.36
C ASN A 73 -6.26 -2.20 -1.91
N ARG A 74 -5.86 -1.05 -1.35
CA ARG A 74 -6.13 -0.68 0.05
C ARG A 74 -6.65 0.73 0.16
N TYR A 75 -7.60 0.92 1.07
CA TYR A 75 -8.01 2.26 1.46
C TYR A 75 -6.86 2.95 2.18
N PHE A 76 -6.83 4.28 2.13
CA PHE A 76 -5.72 5.04 2.68
C PHE A 76 -5.43 4.69 4.15
N ASP A 77 -6.50 4.56 4.95
CA ASP A 77 -6.43 4.33 6.39
C ASP A 77 -5.97 2.91 6.78
N ASP A 78 -5.89 1.98 5.82
CA ASP A 78 -5.37 0.63 6.07
C ASP A 78 -3.84 0.62 6.25
N VAL A 79 -3.14 1.66 5.75
CA VAL A 79 -1.67 1.77 5.78
C VAL A 79 -1.24 2.77 6.86
N VAL A 80 -0.41 2.30 7.80
CA VAL A 80 0.03 3.13 8.93
C VAL A 80 1.39 3.79 8.65
N TYR A 81 2.32 3.03 8.06
CA TYR A 81 3.66 3.51 7.74
C TYR A 81 4.05 3.10 6.32
N TRP A 82 4.95 3.87 5.71
CA TRP A 82 5.57 3.53 4.44
C TRP A 82 7.08 3.76 4.47
N MET A 83 7.79 3.12 3.55
CA MET A 83 9.22 3.30 3.34
C MET A 83 9.52 3.24 1.84
N ALA A 84 10.47 4.06 1.37
CA ALA A 84 10.98 3.94 0.00
C ALA A 84 11.46 2.51 -0.28
N LEU A 85 11.29 2.04 -1.50
CA LEU A 85 11.88 0.77 -1.90
C LEU A 85 13.42 0.83 -1.76
N PRO A 86 14.06 -0.25 -1.32
CA PRO A 86 15.51 -0.28 -1.25
C PRO A 86 16.11 -0.21 -2.66
N GLU A 87 17.17 0.58 -2.82
CA GLU A 87 17.95 0.56 -4.05
C GLU A 87 18.65 -0.81 -4.19
N ILE A 88 18.65 -1.38 -5.39
CA ILE A 88 19.15 -2.74 -5.68
C ILE A 88 20.67 -2.89 -5.39
N THR A 89 21.37 -1.80 -5.08
CA THR A 89 22.83 -1.74 -4.91
C THR A 89 23.35 -2.53 -3.69
N GLU A 90 22.50 -2.95 -2.74
CA GLU A 90 22.95 -3.66 -1.51
C GLU A 90 23.00 -5.21 -1.63
N LEU A 91 22.74 -5.81 -2.81
CA LEU A 91 22.70 -7.27 -2.99
C LEU A 91 23.88 -7.87 -3.79
N ILE A 92 24.98 -7.12 -3.99
CA ILE A 92 26.15 -7.59 -4.76
C ILE A 92 27.48 -7.53 -3.97
N HIS A 93 27.46 -7.73 -2.65
CA HIS A 93 28.69 -7.89 -1.87
C HIS A 93 28.62 -9.08 -0.91
#